data_AF-A0A496WPE9-F1
#
_entry.id   AF-A0A496WPE9-F1
#
_cell.length_a   1.000
_cell.length_b   1.000
_cell.length_c   1.000
_cell.angle_alpha   90.00
_cell.angle_beta   90.00
_cell.angle_gamma   90.00
#
_symmetry.space_group_name_H-M   'P 1'
#
loop_
_entity.id
_entity.type
_entity.pdbx_description
1 polymer ?
#
loop_
_entity_poly.entity_id
_entity_poly.type
_entity_poly.pdbx_seq_one_letter_code
_entity_poly.pdbx_strand_id
1 'polypeptide(L)'
;MKIHHNSEIDYLSIDFSDEIEARSKYEDGIIVRYNKKGNVIGIDITDSMKLFSSSDLMTLREACDFLGISESTMRRRIRANKIKFTKSGKDYRFKKSEVIKVAA
;
A
#
# COMPACT_ATOMS: atom_id res chain seq x y z
N MET A 1 -5.82 -20.66 9.41
CA MET A 1 -5.26 -19.54 8.63
C MET A 1 -3.75 -19.54 8.79
N LYS A 2 -3.01 -19.59 7.68
CA LYS A 2 -1.54 -19.55 7.65
C LYS A 2 -1.11 -18.37 6.77
N ILE A 3 -0.03 -17.69 7.16
CA ILE A 3 0.50 -16.55 6.43
C ILE A 3 1.97 -16.84 6.14
N HIS A 4 2.36 -16.73 4.87
CA HIS A 4 3.71 -16.97 4.39
C HIS A 4 4.19 -15.73 3.65
N HIS A 5 5.27 -15.11 4.14
CA HIS A 5 5.87 -13.94 3.53
C HIS A 5 7.30 -14.26 3.11
N ASN A 6 7.63 -13.97 1.85
CA ASN A 6 8.98 -14.03 1.33
C ASN A 6 9.37 -12.67 0.76
N SER A 7 10.18 -11.93 1.50
CA SER A 7 10.64 -10.60 1.14
C SER A 7 11.67 -10.57 0.01
N GLU A 8 12.35 -11.69 -0.29
CA GLU A 8 13.35 -11.74 -1.37
C GLU A 8 12.70 -11.65 -2.75
N ILE A 9 11.48 -12.18 -2.87
CA ILE A 9 10.70 -12.22 -4.11
C ILE A 9 9.41 -11.40 -4.03
N ASP A 10 9.28 -10.57 -3.00
CA ASP A 10 8.12 -9.70 -2.77
C ASP A 10 6.76 -10.43 -2.81
N TYR A 11 6.68 -11.53 -2.07
CA TYR A 11 5.56 -12.46 -2.11
C TYR A 11 4.88 -12.62 -0.74
N LEU A 12 3.55 -12.50 -0.71
CA LEU A 12 2.74 -12.79 0.46
C LEU A 12 1.63 -13.79 0.10
N SER A 13 1.57 -14.91 0.81
CA SER A 13 0.49 -15.88 0.71
C SER A 13 -0.30 -15.96 2.01
N ILE A 14 -1.62 -16.03 1.86
CA ILE A 14 -2.57 -16.18 2.95
C ILE A 14 -3.44 -17.39 2.64
N ASP A 15 -3.27 -18.45 3.41
CA ASP A 15 -4.10 -19.66 3.32
C ASP A 15 -5.22 -19.61 4.35
N PHE A 16 -6.47 -19.68 3.88
CA PHE A 16 -7.66 -19.77 4.73
C PHE A 16 -7.99 -21.22 5.11
N SER A 17 -7.69 -22.17 4.21
CA SER A 17 -7.96 -23.59 4.36
C SER A 17 -6.81 -24.44 3.78
N ASP A 18 -6.63 -25.66 4.28
CA ASP A 18 -5.67 -26.65 3.77
C ASP A 18 -6.26 -27.49 2.60
N GLU A 19 -7.41 -27.08 2.07
CA GLU A 19 -8.05 -27.71 0.92
C GLU A 19 -7.21 -27.56 -0.37
N ILE A 20 -7.34 -28.53 -1.27
CA ILE A 20 -6.61 -28.53 -2.53
C ILE A 20 -7.20 -27.49 -3.49
N GLU A 21 -6.33 -26.67 -4.08
CA GLU A 21 -6.67 -25.74 -5.16
C GLU A 21 -7.20 -26.49 -6.38
N ALA A 22 -8.33 -26.02 -6.90
CA ALA A 22 -8.90 -26.49 -8.16
C ALA A 22 -8.74 -25.47 -9.29
N ARG A 23 -8.83 -24.19 -8.96
CA ARG A 23 -8.66 -23.08 -9.91
C ARG A 23 -8.14 -21.84 -9.20
N SER A 24 -7.47 -20.99 -9.95
CA SER A 24 -7.04 -19.67 -9.52
C SER A 24 -7.42 -18.59 -10.53
N LYS A 25 -7.55 -17.35 -10.05
CA LYS A 25 -7.73 -16.16 -10.88
C LYS A 25 -6.66 -15.14 -10.51
N TYR A 26 -5.89 -14.70 -11.49
CA TYR A 26 -4.94 -13.60 -11.35
C TYR A 26 -5.60 -12.28 -11.78
N GLU A 27 -5.51 -11.27 -10.92
CA GLU A 27 -5.96 -9.91 -11.21
C GLU A 27 -5.06 -8.93 -10.45
N ASP A 28 -4.37 -8.07 -11.20
CA ASP A 28 -3.61 -6.92 -10.68
C ASP A 28 -2.59 -7.27 -9.56
N GLY A 29 -1.83 -8.35 -9.74
CA GLY A 29 -0.81 -8.79 -8.77
C GLY A 29 -1.36 -9.66 -7.62
N ILE A 30 -2.65 -9.98 -7.66
CA ILE A 30 -3.35 -10.82 -6.68
C ILE A 30 -3.85 -12.09 -7.36
N ILE A 31 -3.48 -13.25 -6.82
CA ILE A 31 -4.01 -14.56 -7.18
C ILE A 31 -5.02 -14.97 -6.13
N VAL A 32 -6.26 -15.20 -6.53
CA VAL A 32 -7.28 -15.80 -5.64
C VAL A 32 -7.40 -17.28 -5.97
N ARG A 33 -7.16 -18.15 -4.98
CA ARG A 33 -7.24 -19.61 -5.09
C ARG A 33 -8.60 -20.11 -4.62
N TYR A 34 -9.21 -21.00 -5.41
CA TYR A 34 -10.52 -21.58 -5.14
C TYR A 34 -10.47 -23.11 -5.11
N ASN A 35 -11.29 -23.72 -4.25
CA ASN A 35 -11.53 -25.16 -4.27
C ASN A 35 -12.50 -25.56 -5.40
N LYS A 36 -12.74 -26.87 -5.55
CA LYS A 36 -13.68 -27.43 -6.55
C LYS A 36 -15.13 -26.94 -6.39
N LYS A 37 -15.52 -26.53 -5.18
CA LYS A 37 -16.86 -25.99 -4.87
C LYS A 37 -16.99 -24.51 -5.22
N GLY A 38 -15.88 -23.84 -5.59
CA GLY A 38 -15.83 -22.42 -5.87
C GLY A 38 -15.63 -21.52 -4.66
N ASN A 39 -15.33 -22.08 -3.48
CA ASN A 39 -15.00 -21.29 -2.29
C ASN A 39 -13.55 -20.83 -2.35
N VAL A 40 -13.28 -19.63 -1.83
CA VAL A 40 -11.92 -19.11 -1.68
C VAL A 40 -11.19 -19.88 -0.58
N ILE A 41 -10.00 -20.36 -0.88
CA ILE A 41 -9.16 -21.12 0.05
C ILE A 41 -7.83 -20.43 0.36
N GLY A 42 -7.42 -19.47 -0.48
CA GLY A 42 -6.23 -18.67 -0.25
C GLY A 42 -6.08 -17.52 -1.22
N ILE A 43 -5.14 -16.63 -0.90
CA ILE A 43 -4.77 -15.46 -1.71
C ILE A 43 -3.24 -15.38 -1.75
N ASP A 44 -2.69 -15.17 -2.94
CA ASP A 44 -1.27 -14.90 -3.11
C ASP A 44 -1.08 -13.51 -3.73
N ILE A 45 -0.11 -12.76 -3.22
CA ILE A 45 0.21 -11.42 -3.65
C ILE A 45 1.64 -11.47 -4.17
N THR A 46 1.83 -11.27 -5.47
CA THR A 46 3.11 -11.46 -6.16
C THR A 46 3.92 -10.18 -6.33
N ASP A 47 3.34 -9.03 -5.97
CA ASP A 47 3.98 -7.72 -6.03
C ASP A 47 3.56 -6.91 -4.79
N SER A 48 3.82 -7.51 -3.61
CA SER A 48 3.27 -7.00 -2.36
C SER A 48 3.76 -5.58 -2.07
N MET A 49 5.03 -5.26 -2.38
CA MET A 49 5.60 -3.92 -2.27
C MET A 49 5.01 -2.97 -3.30
N LYS A 50 4.55 -3.39 -4.49
CA LYS A 50 3.83 -2.48 -5.40
C LYS A 50 2.42 -2.19 -4.92
N LEU A 51 1.73 -3.16 -4.33
CA LEU A 51 0.47 -2.92 -3.62
C LEU A 51 0.64 -1.93 -2.47
N PHE A 52 1.75 -2.00 -1.73
CA PHE A 52 2.07 -1.01 -0.69
C PHE A 52 2.56 0.34 -1.27
N SER A 53 3.37 0.34 -2.33
CA SER A 53 4.01 1.56 -2.86
C SER A 53 3.14 2.38 -3.82
N SER A 54 2.16 1.78 -4.48
CA SER A 54 1.15 2.50 -5.29
C SER A 54 0.27 3.40 -4.41
N SER A 55 0.12 3.05 -3.13
CA SER A 55 -0.65 3.79 -2.13
C SER A 55 0.14 4.86 -1.37
N ASP A 56 1.44 4.99 -1.65
CA ASP A 56 2.36 5.70 -0.76
C ASP A 56 2.44 7.21 -1.06
N LEU A 57 1.86 7.69 -2.16
CA LEU A 57 1.88 9.11 -2.53
C LEU A 57 0.57 9.82 -2.18
N MET A 58 0.59 10.52 -1.05
CA MET A 58 -0.51 11.35 -0.58
C MET A 58 -0.52 12.69 -1.32
N THR A 59 -1.72 13.19 -1.63
CA THR A 59 -1.94 14.59 -2.00
C THR A 59 -1.66 15.52 -0.81
N LEU A 60 -1.57 16.83 -1.08
CA LEU A 60 -1.48 17.83 -0.03
C LEU A 60 -2.63 17.71 0.98
N ARG A 61 -3.86 17.50 0.49
CA ARG A 61 -5.05 17.42 1.33
C ARG A 61 -5.01 16.19 2.23
N GLU A 62 -4.76 15.02 1.65
CA GLU A 62 -4.66 13.77 2.41
C GLU A 62 -3.54 13.82 3.46
N ALA A 63 -2.40 14.44 3.14
CA ALA A 63 -1.32 14.63 4.10
C ALA A 63 -1.68 15.60 5.23
N CYS A 64 -2.48 16.64 4.94
CA CYS A 64 -2.99 17.57 5.95
C CYS A 64 -3.99 16.88 6.89
N ASP A 65 -4.93 16.11 6.31
CA ASP A 65 -5.92 15.34 7.06
C ASP A 65 -5.22 14.30 7.97
N PHE A 66 -4.20 13.63 7.45
CA PHE A 66 -3.41 12.66 8.23
C PHE A 66 -2.65 13.28 9.41
N LEU A 67 -2.10 14.49 9.23
CA LEU A 67 -1.36 15.20 10.28
C LEU A 67 -2.28 16.02 11.21
N GLY A 68 -3.57 16.16 10.89
CA GLY A 68 -4.49 17.05 11.62
C GLY A 68 -4.08 18.52 11.56
N ILE A 69 -3.44 18.97 10.46
CA ILE A 69 -2.98 20.36 10.29
C ILE A 69 -3.66 21.05 9.11
N SER A 70 -3.66 22.38 9.12
CA SER A 70 -4.12 23.18 7.98
C SER A 70 -3.13 23.14 6.81
N GLU A 71 -3.65 23.33 5.59
CA GLU A 71 -2.83 23.48 4.38
C GLU A 71 -1.79 24.60 4.50
N SER A 72 -2.13 25.70 5.17
CA SER A 72 -1.21 26.82 5.38
C SER A 72 -0.01 26.40 6.23
N THR A 73 -0.24 25.57 7.25
CA THR A 73 0.82 24.97 8.08
C THR A 73 1.67 24.00 7.27
N MET A 74 1.05 23.16 6.45
CA MET A 74 1.77 22.22 5.57
C MET A 74 2.64 22.96 4.55
N ARG A 75 2.11 23.99 3.88
CA ARG A 75 2.85 24.86 2.95
C ARG A 75 4.00 25.61 3.63
N ARG A 76 3.84 25.99 4.90
CA ARG A 76 4.94 26.59 5.70
C ARG A 76 6.06 25.57 5.93
N ARG A 77 5.73 24.32 6.27
CA ARG A 77 6.71 23.24 6.47
C ARG A 77 7.45 22.88 5.17
N ILE A 78 6.75 22.88 4.04
CA ILE A 78 7.33 22.71 2.70
C ILE A 78 8.36 23.82 2.42
N ARG A 79 8.00 25.09 2.63
CA ARG A 79 8.93 26.23 2.43
C ARG A 79 10.15 26.19 3.35
N ALA A 80 9.99 25.63 4.55
CA ALA A 80 11.07 25.45 5.52
C ALA A 80 11.91 24.18 5.27
N ASN A 81 11.70 23.46 4.15
CA ASN A 81 12.36 22.19 3.82
C ASN A 81 12.25 21.11 4.91
N LYS A 82 11.19 21.15 5.73
CA LYS A 82 10.96 20.18 6.81
C LYS A 82 10.28 18.90 6.35
N ILE A 83 9.81 18.84 5.10
CA ILE A 83 9.17 17.66 4.53
C ILE A 83 9.60 17.49 3.07
N LYS A 84 9.95 16.25 2.69
CA LYS A 84 10.24 15.92 1.29
C LYS A 84 8.94 15.77 0.52
N PHE A 85 8.92 16.35 -0.68
CA PHE A 85 7.78 16.28 -1.58
C PHE A 85 8.25 16.11 -3.02
N THR A 86 7.40 15.53 -3.84
CA THR A 86 7.56 15.47 -5.30
C THR A 86 6.50 16.36 -5.92
N LYS A 87 6.89 17.20 -6.89
CA LYS A 87 5.94 18.03 -7.61
C LYS A 87 5.48 17.29 -8.87
N SER A 88 4.19 17.06 -9.00
CA SER A 88 3.56 16.53 -10.21
C SER A 88 2.74 17.65 -10.84
N GLY A 89 3.36 18.38 -11.79
CA GLY A 89 2.75 19.57 -12.39
C GLY A 89 2.56 20.72 -11.37
N LYS A 90 1.30 21.04 -11.05
CA LYS A 90 0.92 22.06 -10.05
C LYS A 90 0.70 21.48 -8.65
N ASP A 91 0.63 20.16 -8.53
CA ASP A 91 0.26 19.50 -7.30
C ASP A 91 1.46 18.94 -6.54
N TYR A 92 1.33 18.91 -5.21
CA TYR A 92 2.30 18.31 -4.31
C TYR A 92 1.92 16.86 -4.01
N ARG A 93 2.90 15.97 -4.11
CA ARG A 93 2.79 14.56 -3.73
C ARG A 93 3.79 14.25 -2.62
N PHE A 94 3.33 13.60 -1.57
CA PHE A 94 4.12 13.28 -0.39
C PHE A 94 4.19 11.78 -0.21
N LYS A 95 5.39 11.24 0.02
CA LYS A 95 5.50 9.86 0.47
C LYS A 95 4.94 9.75 1.89
N LYS A 96 4.03 8.82 2.14
CA LYS A 96 3.42 8.60 3.46
C LYS A 96 4.47 8.38 4.54
N SER A 97 5.51 7.62 4.23
CA SER A 97 6.69 7.42 5.09
C SER A 97 7.38 8.73 5.49
N GLU A 98 7.43 9.74 4.62
CA GLU A 98 7.99 11.06 4.93
C GLU A 98 7.02 11.91 5.75
N VAL A 99 5.71 11.78 5.54
CA VAL A 99 4.68 12.46 6.35
C VAL A 99 4.72 11.95 7.80
N ILE A 100 4.87 10.63 8.00
CA ILE A 100 4.95 10.00 9.33
C ILE A 100 6.14 10.53 10.14
N LYS A 101 7.31 10.73 9.50
CA LYS A 101 8.50 11.29 10.16
C LYS A 101 8.29 12.70 10.73
N VAL A 102 7.28 13.43 10.24
CA VAL A 102 6.95 14.78 10.70
C VAL A 102 5.87 14.76 11.80
N ALA A 103 5.17 13.63 11.97
CA ALA A 103 4.18 13.40 13.02
C ALA A 103 4.81 12.90 14.33
N ALA A 104 5.90 12.12 14.23
CA ALA A 104 6.72 11.68 15.35
C ALA A 104 7.60 12.81 15.89
#